data_AF-A0A8T4MNI0-F1
#
_entry.id   AF-A0A8T4MNI0-F1
#
_cell.length_a   1.000
_cell.length_b   1.000
_cell.length_c   1.000
_cell.angle_alpha   90.00
_cell.angle_beta   90.00
_cell.angle_gamma   90.00
#
_symmetry.space_group_name_H-M   'P 1'
#
loop_
_entity.id
_entity.type
_entity.pdbx_description
1 polymer ?
#
loop_
_entity_poly.entity_id
_entity_poly.type
_entity_poly.pdbx_seq_one_letter_code
_entity_poly.pdbx_strand_id
1 'polypeptide(L)'
;MVKRVKRLERGIESLKQEIENHFEKIQDDISKNNLNRGRYHIKEIDKSLLNALELKIQILGIQDDFLDVYRKRLEEVKRKLKKES
;
A
#
# COMPACT_ATOMS: atom_id res chain seq x y z
N MET A 1 -9.29 -0.81 -26.98
CA MET A 1 -9.51 -1.45 -25.65
C MET A 1 -8.26 -2.10 -25.10
N VAL A 2 -7.60 -3.03 -25.81
CA VAL A 2 -6.41 -3.77 -25.33
C VAL A 2 -5.27 -2.86 -24.80
N LYS A 3 -4.97 -1.74 -25.47
CA LYS A 3 -3.95 -0.78 -24.99
C LYS A 3 -4.30 -0.12 -23.65
N ARG A 4 -5.60 0.10 -23.36
CA ARG A 4 -6.06 0.72 -22.11
C ARG A 4 -6.00 -0.28 -20.95
N VAL A 5 -6.42 -1.52 -21.19
CA VAL A 5 -6.32 -2.62 -20.22
C VAL A 5 -4.86 -2.84 -19.79
N LYS A 6 -3.94 -3.01 -20.76
CA LYS A 6 -2.51 -3.16 -20.47
C LYS A 6 -1.90 -1.99 -19.69
N ARG A 7 -2.41 -0.77 -19.90
CA ARG A 7 -1.97 0.41 -19.14
C ARG A 7 -2.45 0.35 -17.68
N LEU A 8 -3.67 -0.10 -17.45
CA LEU A 8 -4.23 -0.26 -16.11
C LEU A 8 -3.52 -1.37 -15.36
N GLU A 9 -3.24 -2.51 -15.99
CA GLU A 9 -2.46 -3.62 -15.40
C GLU A 9 -1.08 -3.16 -14.94
N ARG A 10 -0.33 -2.45 -15.79
CA ARG A 10 0.96 -1.86 -15.41
C ARG A 10 0.82 -0.85 -14.27
N GLY A 11 -0.27 -0.08 -14.26
CA GLY A 11 -0.56 0.87 -13.18
C GLY A 11 -0.84 0.16 -11.85
N ILE A 12 -1.55 -0.96 -11.88
CA ILE A 12 -1.79 -1.81 -10.71
C ILE A 12 -0.47 -2.36 -10.19
N GLU A 13 0.37 -2.89 -11.07
CA GLU A 13 1.66 -3.47 -10.69
C GLU A 13 2.62 -2.43 -10.11
N SER A 14 2.66 -1.23 -10.71
CA SER A 14 3.43 -0.10 -10.17
C SER A 14 2.93 0.32 -8.78
N LEU A 15 1.62 0.35 -8.56
CA LEU A 15 1.04 0.67 -7.24
C LEU A 15 1.36 -0.40 -6.20
N LYS A 16 1.31 -1.69 -6.58
CA LYS A 16 1.71 -2.81 -5.71
C LYS A 16 3.16 -2.65 -5.27
N GLN A 17 4.07 -2.38 -6.21
CA GLN A 17 5.48 -2.13 -5.90
C GLN A 17 5.68 -0.91 -5.01
N GLU A 18 4.94 0.18 -5.25
CA GLU A 18 5.02 1.38 -4.42
C GLU A 18 4.55 1.13 -2.98
N ILE A 19 3.45 0.38 -2.81
CA ILE A 19 2.96 -0.04 -1.49
C ILE A 19 4.01 -0.89 -0.76
N GLU A 20 4.64 -1.86 -1.43
CA GLU A 20 5.72 -2.67 -0.86
C GLU A 20 6.90 -1.82 -0.41
N ASN A 21 7.35 -0.89 -1.25
CA ASN A 21 8.42 0.04 -0.91
C ASN A 21 8.08 0.89 0.32
N HIS A 22 6.82 1.30 0.48
CA HIS A 22 6.38 1.99 1.68
C HIS A 22 6.41 1.08 2.92
N PHE A 23 6.02 -0.19 2.80
CA PHE A 23 6.12 -1.15 3.91
C PHE A 23 7.56 -1.36 4.35
N GLU A 24 8.50 -1.51 3.43
CA GLU A 24 9.92 -1.64 3.74
C GLU A 24 10.45 -0.39 4.46
N LYS A 25 10.10 0.81 3.96
CA LYS A 25 10.48 2.07 4.62
C LYS A 25 9.91 2.19 6.03
N ILE A 26 8.68 1.72 6.27
CA ILE A 26 8.12 1.73 7.63
C ILE A 26 8.94 0.84 8.57
N GLN A 27 9.35 -0.35 8.12
CA GLN A 27 10.17 -1.23 8.95
C GLN A 27 11.54 -0.61 9.27
N ASP A 28 12.18 0.02 8.27
CA ASP A 28 13.44 0.73 8.45
C ASP A 28 13.28 1.92 9.42
N ASP A 29 12.20 2.71 9.26
CA ASP A 29 11.89 3.84 10.13
C ASP A 29 11.61 3.41 11.57
N ILE A 30 10.88 2.30 11.78
CA ILE A 30 10.68 1.71 13.12
C ILE A 30 12.02 1.31 13.72
N SER A 31 12.87 0.61 12.96
CA SER A 31 14.18 0.16 13.41
C SER A 31 15.13 1.32 13.77
N LYS A 32 14.97 2.46 13.09
CA LYS A 32 15.70 3.71 13.34
C LYS A 32 15.02 4.64 14.36
N ASN A 33 13.95 4.19 15.01
CA ASN A 33 13.13 4.97 15.94
C ASN A 33 12.59 6.29 15.35
N ASN A 34 12.38 6.34 14.04
CA ASN A 34 11.81 7.48 13.32
C ASN A 34 10.29 7.33 13.13
N LEU A 35 9.57 7.27 14.25
CA LEU A 35 8.13 6.95 14.26
C LEU A 35 7.27 7.93 13.46
N ASN A 36 7.67 9.20 13.37
CA ASN A 36 6.97 10.21 12.58
C ASN A 36 7.00 9.89 11.08
N ARG A 37 8.16 9.44 10.57
CA ARG A 37 8.31 9.06 9.17
C ARG A 37 7.61 7.74 8.87
N GLY A 38 7.64 6.79 9.79
CA GLY A 38 6.81 5.57 9.71
C GLY A 38 5.31 5.90 9.63
N ARG A 39 4.81 6.82 10.46
CA ARG A 39 3.40 7.29 10.41
C ARG A 39 3.06 7.98 9.09
N TYR A 40 3.99 8.72 8.49
CA TYR A 40 3.81 9.32 7.17
C TYR A 40 3.58 8.24 6.10
N HIS A 41 4.44 7.23 6.05
CA HIS A 41 4.31 6.14 5.08
C HIS A 41 3.02 5.33 5.25
N ILE A 42 2.56 5.12 6.49
CA ILE A 42 1.24 4.51 6.73
C ILE A 42 0.12 5.34 6.12
N LYS A 43 0.14 6.67 6.30
CA LYS A 43 -0.89 7.56 5.73
C LYS A 43 -0.89 7.51 4.21
N GLU A 44 0.27 7.46 3.58
CA GLU A 44 0.38 7.33 2.12
C GLU A 44 -0.25 6.03 1.61
N ILE A 45 0.04 4.89 2.26
CA ILE A 45 -0.59 3.61 1.91
C ILE A 45 -2.11 3.67 2.10
N ASP A 46 -2.56 4.12 3.27
CA ASP A 46 -3.97 4.10 3.70
C ASP A 46 -4.86 5.02 2.86
N LYS A 47 -4.40 6.24 2.58
CA LYS A 47 -5.23 7.28 1.97
C LYS A 47 -5.09 7.38 0.46
N SER A 48 -3.92 7.06 -0.07
CA SER A 48 -3.61 7.32 -1.48
C SER A 48 -3.50 6.01 -2.26
N LEU A 49 -2.58 5.14 -1.87
CA LEU A 49 -2.18 4.00 -2.70
C LEU A 49 -3.23 2.88 -2.73
N LEU A 50 -3.82 2.53 -1.58
CA LEU A 50 -4.88 1.51 -1.54
C LEU A 50 -6.13 1.93 -2.32
N ASN A 51 -6.55 3.18 -2.18
CA ASN A 51 -7.70 3.71 -2.92
C ASN A 51 -7.43 3.74 -4.44
N ALA A 52 -6.23 4.15 -4.85
CA ALA A 52 -5.84 4.16 -6.26
C ALA A 52 -5.79 2.74 -6.85
N LEU A 53 -5.32 1.77 -6.06
CA LEU A 53 -5.25 0.36 -6.44
C LEU A 53 -6.65 -0.24 -6.58
N GLU A 54 -7.52 -0.03 -5.58
CA GLU A 54 -8.91 -0.48 -5.57
C GLU A 54 -9.69 0.02 -6.78
N LEU A 55 -9.59 1.32 -7.08
CA LEU A 55 -10.27 1.91 -8.24
C LEU A 55 -9.83 1.25 -9.56
N LYS A 56 -8.53 0.99 -9.73
CA LYS A 56 -8.02 0.38 -10.97
C LYS A 56 -8.46 -1.08 -11.12
N ILE A 57 -8.46 -1.83 -10.03
CA ILE A 57 -8.93 -3.23 -10.00
C ILE A 57 -10.42 -3.28 -10.34
N GLN A 58 -11.23 -2.40 -9.73
CA GLN A 58 -12.66 -2.28 -10.03
C GLN A 58 -12.93 -1.94 -11.50
N ILE A 59 -12.16 -1.01 -12.09
CA ILE A 59 -12.28 -0.67 -13.52
C ILE A 59 -12.00 -1.87 -14.42
N LEU A 60 -11.07 -2.75 -14.04
CA LEU A 60 -10.77 -3.97 -14.79
C LEU A 60 -11.73 -5.12 -14.49
N GLY A 61 -12.56 -5.02 -13.45
CA GLY A 61 -13.47 -6.08 -13.02
C GLY A 61 -12.76 -7.33 -12.52
N ILE A 62 -11.52 -7.18 -12.03
CA ILE A 62 -10.71 -8.28 -11.52
C ILE A 62 -11.04 -8.47 -10.04
N GLN A 63 -11.23 -9.72 -9.60
CA GLN A 63 -11.16 -10.03 -8.17
C GLN A 63 -9.70 -10.19 -7.79
N ASP A 64 -9.25 -9.34 -6.86
CA ASP A 64 -7.87 -9.30 -6.43
C ASP A 64 -7.81 -9.26 -4.90
N ASP A 65 -7.33 -10.35 -4.30
CA ASP A 65 -7.17 -10.53 -2.86
C ASP A 65 -6.05 -9.66 -2.26
N PHE A 66 -5.19 -9.06 -3.09
CA PHE A 66 -4.05 -8.25 -2.63
C PHE A 66 -4.49 -7.04 -1.79
N LEU A 67 -5.65 -6.46 -2.06
CA LEU A 67 -6.17 -5.33 -1.26
C LEU A 67 -6.39 -5.71 0.20
N ASP A 68 -6.98 -6.88 0.45
CA ASP A 68 -7.24 -7.35 1.81
C ASP A 68 -5.94 -7.75 2.52
N VAL A 69 -4.99 -8.34 1.78
CA VAL A 69 -3.64 -8.61 2.30
C VAL A 69 -2.96 -7.33 2.74
N TYR A 70 -2.98 -6.27 1.91
CA TYR A 70 -2.36 -5.00 2.26
C TYR A 70 -3.07 -4.27 3.39
N ARG A 71 -4.40 -4.31 3.45
CA ARG A 71 -5.18 -3.75 4.57
C ARG A 71 -4.82 -4.44 5.89
N LYS A 72 -4.75 -5.78 5.90
CA LYS A 72 -4.32 -6.56 7.09
C LYS A 72 -2.88 -6.23 7.50
N ARG A 73 -1.96 -6.19 6.55
CA ARG A 73 -0.56 -5.85 6.82
C ARG A 73 -0.41 -4.42 7.37
N LEU A 74 -1.19 -3.47 6.84
CA LEU A 74 -1.21 -2.10 7.33
C LEU A 74 -1.73 -2.00 8.77
N GLU A 75 -2.77 -2.76 9.12
CA GLU A 75 -3.25 -2.88 10.50
C GLU A 75 -2.16 -3.37 11.46
N GLU A 76 -1.42 -4.42 11.08
CA GLU A 76 -0.33 -4.96 11.89
C GLU A 76 0.76 -3.93 12.14
N VAL A 77 1.14 -3.19 11.09
CA VAL A 77 2.16 -2.15 11.17
C VAL A 77 1.67 -0.98 12.03
N LYS A 78 0.41 -0.56 11.89
CA LYS A 78 -0.24 0.44 12.78
C LYS A 78 -0.19 0.01 14.25
N ARG A 79 -0.44 -1.28 14.54
CA ARG A 79 -0.38 -1.83 15.90
C ARG A 79 1.05 -1.83 16.47
N LYS A 80 2.06 -2.13 15.65
CA LYS A 80 3.47 -2.06 16.05
C LYS A 80 3.87 -0.64 16.45
N LEU A 81 3.57 0.36 15.61
CA LEU A 81 3.87 1.76 15.93
C LEU A 81 3.17 2.27 17.19
N LYS A 82 1.94 1.82 17.48
CA LYS A 82 1.23 2.16 18.72
C LYS A 82 1.88 1.57 19.97
N LYS A 83 2.58 0.43 19.87
CA LYS A 83 3.29 -0.19 21.01
C LYS A 83 4.63 0.49 21.30
N GLU A 84 5.21 1.17 20.31
CA GLU A 84 6.49 1.88 20.44
C GLU A 84 6.33 3.39 20.69
N SER A 85 5.10 3.91 20.71
CA SER A 85 4.76 5.30 21.05
C SER A 85 4.35 5.43 22.52
#